data_AF-A0A8T1HIP9-F1
#
_entry.id   AF-A0A8T1HIP9-F1
#
_cell.length_a   1.000
_cell.length_b   1.000
_cell.length_c   1.000
_cell.angle_alpha   90.00
_cell.angle_beta   90.00
_cell.angle_gamma   90.00
#
_symmetry.space_group_name_H-M   'P 1'
#
loop_
_entity.id
_entity.type
_entity.pdbx_description
1 polymer ?
#
loop_
_entity_poly.entity_id
_entity_poly.type
_entity_poly.pdbx_seq_one_letter_code
_entity_poly.pdbx_strand_id
1 'polypeptide(L)' 'MISVTLSGKKLPPVIIWRGATTTTFERVGAGLVIQQPKAWVDQDLLLRWLDYTFPTLYDGPGQVLVWDSM' A
#
# COMPACT_ATOMS: atom_id res chain seq x y z
N MET A 1 4.23 -6.46 12.31
CA MET A 1 4.67 -5.92 11.00
C MET A 1 3.84 -6.64 9.96
N ILE A 2 2.91 -5.94 9.30
CA ILE A 2 2.09 -6.53 8.23
C ILE A 2 2.99 -6.70 7.01
N SER A 3 3.07 -7.92 6.47
CA SER A 3 3.76 -8.18 5.22
C SER A 3 2.77 -8.66 4.18
N VAL A 4 2.69 -7.95 3.06
CA VAL A 4 1.83 -8.33 1.94
C VAL A 4 2.70 -9.07 0.92
N THR A 5 2.24 -10.24 0.49
CA THR A 5 2.94 -11.11 -0.47
C THR A 5 2.06 -11.31 -1.69
N LEU A 6 2.66 -11.17 -2.88
CA LEU A 6 2.03 -11.42 -4.17
C LEU A 6 2.73 -12.59 -4.86
N SER A 7 2.01 -13.65 -5.21
CA SER A 7 2.56 -14.74 -6.04
C SER A 7 3.94 -15.23 -5.51
N GLY A 8 4.09 -15.29 -4.19
CA GLY A 8 5.34 -15.65 -3.50
C GLY A 8 6.39 -14.53 -3.36
N LYS A 9 6.15 -13.32 -3.88
CA LYS A 9 7.04 -12.17 -3.79
C LYS A 9 6.56 -11.17 -2.74
N LYS A 10 7.47 -10.77 -1.85
CA LYS A 10 7.18 -9.75 -0.83
C LYS A 10 7.02 -8.39 -1.50
N LEU A 11 5.93 -7.69 -1.21
CA LEU A 11 5.74 -6.33 -1.69
C LEU A 11 6.66 -5.37 -0.95
N PRO A 12 7.02 -4.25 -1.60
CA PRO A 12 7.80 -3.24 -0.92
C PRO A 12 7.04 -2.70 0.29
N PRO A 13 7.76 -2.38 1.38
CA PRO A 13 7.13 -1.87 2.59
C PRO A 13 6.47 -0.52 2.31
N VAL A 14 5.31 -0.33 2.95
CA VAL A 14 4.61 0.95 2.98
C VAL A 14 4.79 1.58 4.35
N ILE A 15 5.22 2.83 4.36
CA ILE A 15 5.46 3.61 5.56
C ILE A 15 4.42 4.73 5.60
N ILE A 16 3.61 4.73 6.66
CA ILE A 16 2.62 5.78 6.89
C ILE A 16 3.17 6.75 7.94
N TRP A 17 3.41 7.98 7.54
CA TRP A 17 3.85 9.06 8.43
C TRP A 17 2.72 10.03 8.74
N ARG A 18 2.64 10.42 10.01
CA ARG A 18 1.77 11.49 10.48
C ARG A 18 2.48 12.83 10.28
N GLY A 19 1.76 13.84 9.84
CA GLY A 19 2.23 15.23 9.94
C GLY A 19 1.94 16.11 8.72
N ALA A 20 1.41 15.54 7.64
CA ALA A 20 0.99 16.32 6.48
C ALA A 20 -0.47 16.80 6.62
N THR A 21 -0.77 17.97 6.08
CA THR A 21 -2.14 18.52 6.00
C THR A 21 -2.99 17.80 4.96
N THR A 22 -2.35 17.21 3.96
CA THR A 22 -2.97 16.47 2.85
C THR A 22 -2.28 15.13 2.67
N THR A 23 -3.03 14.12 2.18
CA THR A 23 -2.47 12.80 1.91
C THR A 23 -1.61 12.83 0.65
N THR A 24 -0.31 12.58 0.80
CA THR A 24 0.66 12.50 -0.30
C THR A 24 1.28 11.11 -0.40
N PHE A 25 1.64 10.74 -1.63
CA PHE A 25 2.28 9.46 -1.94
C PHE A 25 3.63 9.76 -2.58
N GLU A 26 4.70 9.29 -1.97
CA GLU A 26 6.06 9.48 -2.45
C GLU A 26 6.76 8.13 -2.52
N ARG A 27 7.42 7.85 -3.66
CA ARG A 27 8.24 6.65 -3.80
C ARG A 27 9.66 6.96 -3.37
N VAL A 28 10.12 6.33 -2.28
CA VAL A 28 11.47 6.50 -1.76
C VAL A 28 12.22 5.18 -1.89
N GLY A 29 13.06 5.09 -2.93
CA GLY A 29 13.74 3.84 -3.31
C GLY A 29 12.74 2.75 -3.67
N ALA A 30 12.82 1.61 -2.98
CA ALA A 30 11.85 0.53 -3.14
C ALA A 30 10.53 0.78 -2.40
N GLY A 31 10.51 1.61 -1.36
CA GLY A 31 9.35 1.81 -0.48
C GLY A 31 8.37 2.86 -0.97
N LEU A 32 7.13 2.76 -0.47
CA LEU A 32 6.10 3.78 -0.62
C LEU A 32 5.94 4.53 0.71
N VAL A 33 6.19 5.83 0.70
CA VAL A 33 5.97 6.72 1.84
C VAL A 33 4.65 7.45 1.62
N ILE A 34 3.79 7.39 2.64
CA ILE A 34 2.48 8.01 2.63
C ILE A 34 2.43 8.97 3.80
N GLN A 35 2.34 10.27 3.51
CA GLN A 35 2.18 11.27 4.57
C GLN A 35 0.72 11.67 4.65
N GLN A 36 0.16 11.74 5.86
CA GLN A 36 -1.23 12.13 6.08
C GLN A 36 -1.46 12.73 7.47
N PRO A 37 -2.62 13.36 7.74
CA PRO A 37 -2.89 14.00 9.02
C PRO A 37 -2.92 13.04 10.22
N LYS A 38 -3.28 11.77 9.98
CA LYS A 38 -3.42 10.73 11.02
C LYS A 38 -2.69 9.47 10.56
N ALA A 39 -1.94 8.81 11.44
CA ALA A 39 -1.20 7.58 11.09
C ALA A 39 -2.07 6.32 11.16
N TRP A 40 -3.20 6.31 10.47
CA TRP A 40 -4.12 5.17 10.39
C TRP A 40 -4.50 4.89 8.94
N VAL A 41 -4.88 3.66 8.59
CA VAL A 41 -5.36 3.36 7.25
C VAL A 41 -6.83 3.76 7.16
N ASP A 42 -7.14 4.83 6.42
CA ASP A 42 -8.52 5.16 6.06
C ASP A 42 -8.89 4.53 4.70
N GLN A 43 -10.16 4.63 4.33
CA GLN A 43 -10.68 4.04 3.09
C GLN A 43 -9.99 4.65 1.85
N ASP A 44 -9.77 5.96 1.82
CA ASP A 44 -9.14 6.65 0.69
C ASP A 44 -7.69 6.22 0.50
N LEU A 45 -6.96 6.11 1.61
CA LEU A 45 -5.59 5.60 1.64
C LEU A 45 -5.54 4.15 1.17
N LEU A 46 -6.46 3.32 1.65
CA LEU A 46 -6.55 1.92 1.24
C LEU A 46 -6.75 1.81 -0.28
N LEU A 47 -7.73 2.54 -0.83
CA LEU A 47 -8.02 2.52 -2.27
C LEU A 47 -6.83 2.99 -3.11
N ARG A 48 -6.19 4.11 -2.73
CA ARG A 48 -5.01 4.60 -3.46
C ARG A 48 -3.81 3.67 -3.36
N TRP A 49 -3.60 3.05 -2.19
CA TRP A 49 -2.57 2.05 -2.02
C TRP A 49 -2.85 0.82 -2.90
N LEU A 50 -4.12 0.38 -2.97
CA LEU A 50 -4.55 -0.66 -3.89
C LEU A 50 -4.29 -0.24 -5.33
N ASP A 51 -4.77 0.90 -5.81
CA ASP A 51 -4.54 1.35 -7.20
C ASP A 51 -3.05 1.42 -7.57
N TYR A 52 -2.18 1.77 -6.62
CA TYR A 52 -0.74 1.78 -6.84
C TYR A 52 -0.13 0.37 -6.87
N THR A 53 -0.61 -0.50 -5.99
CA THR A 53 -0.04 -1.83 -5.79
C THR A 53 -0.62 -2.83 -6.79
N PHE A 54 -1.90 -2.73 -7.13
CA PHE A 54 -2.66 -3.65 -7.98
C PHE A 54 -2.06 -3.87 -9.37
N PRO A 55 -1.53 -2.86 -10.08
CA PRO A 55 -0.80 -3.07 -11.33
C PRO A 55 0.50 -3.86 -11.15
N THR A 56 1.10 -3.81 -9.96
CA THR A 56 2.24 -4.66 -9.59
C THR A 56 1.77 -6.07 -9.21
N LEU A 57 0.52 -6.19 -8.73
CA LEU A 57 -0.12 -7.44 -8.30
C LEU A 57 -0.73 -8.25 -9.46
N TYR A 58 -1.23 -7.57 -10.48
CA TYR A 58 -2.08 -8.14 -11.50
C TYR A 58 -1.26 -8.45 -12.75
N ASP A 59 -0.85 -9.70 -12.90
CA ASP A 59 -0.15 -10.19 -14.10
C ASP A 59 -1.05 -10.96 -15.08
N GLY A 60 -2.34 -11.11 -14.77
CA GLY A 60 -3.29 -11.77 -15.66
C GLY A 60 -4.68 -12.02 -15.06
N PRO A 61 -5.63 -12.49 -15.89
CA PRO A 61 -7.00 -12.80 -15.47
C PRO A 61 -7.05 -13.88 -14.38
N GLY A 62 -7.98 -13.74 -13.43
CA GLY A 62 -8.23 -14.73 -12.37
C GLY A 62 -7.46 -14.49 -11.06
N GLN A 63 -6.73 -13.39 -10.93
CA GLN A 63 -6.01 -13.04 -9.71
C GLN A 63 -6.89 -12.26 -8.73
N VAL A 64 -6.75 -12.58 -7.45
CA VAL A 64 -7.44 -11.92 -6.34
C VAL A 64 -6.43 -11.47 -5.31
N LEU A 65 -6.57 -10.23 -4.82
CA LEU A 65 -5.83 -9.76 -3.67
C LEU A 65 -6.54 -10.21 -2.40
N VAL A 66 -5.90 -11.08 -1.63
CA VAL A 66 -6.39 -11.48 -0.31
C VAL A 66 -5.62 -10.68 0.74
N TRP A 67 -6.33 -9.85 1.47
CA TRP A 67 -5.81 -9.18 2.66
C TRP A 67 -6.34 -9.94 3.88
N ASP A 68 -5.44 -10.50 4.69
CA ASP A 68 -5.76 -11.01 6.02
C ASP A 68 -5.39 -9.96 7.08
N SER A 69 -6.37 -9.51 7.87
CA SER A 69 -6.14 -8.64 9.01
C SER A 69 -6.13 -9.49 10.27
N MET A 70 -4.94 -9.82 10.78
CA MET A 70 -4.80 -10.28 12.17
C MET A 70 -4.88 -9.10 13.14
#